data_AF-A0A9E3SFQ1-F1
#
_entry.id   AF-A0A9E3SFQ1-F1
#
_cell.length_a   1.000
_cell.length_b   1.000
_cell.length_c   1.000
_cell.angle_alpha   90.00
_cell.angle_beta   90.00
_cell.angle_gamma   90.00
#
_symmetry.space_group_name_H-M   'P 1'
#
loop_
_entity.id
_entity.type
_entity.pdbx_description
1 polymer ?
#
loop_
_entity_poly.entity_id
_entity_poly.type
_entity_poly.pdbx_seq_one_letter_code
_entity_poly.pdbx_strand_id
1 'polypeptide(L)'
;MKTLQALAAAAALAATLAPETATAQAASEEVKRACRQTTSQVASLIEGAKRRGVKDLEQGIQKPSDSWGTQVATYMIQAANRSDSLTQAELASLGYAYCVERRPRG
;
A
#
# COMPACT_ATOMS: atom_id res chain seq x y z
N MET A 1 40.49 -37.24 16.35
CA MET A 1 39.03 -37.40 16.15
C MET A 1 38.24 -36.43 17.05
N LYS A 2 38.27 -35.12 16.79
CA LYS A 2 37.58 -34.11 17.66
C LYS A 2 37.22 -32.78 16.97
N THR A 3 37.25 -32.74 15.64
CA THR A 3 37.01 -31.50 14.86
C THR A 3 35.73 -31.53 14.01
N LEU A 4 35.00 -32.65 14.01
CA LEU A 4 33.78 -32.81 13.19
C LEU A 4 32.48 -32.48 13.95
N GLN A 5 32.51 -32.35 15.28
CA GLN A 5 31.31 -32.10 16.08
C GLN A 5 30.93 -30.61 16.19
N ALA A 6 31.84 -29.68 15.89
CA ALA A 6 31.57 -28.25 16.03
C ALA A 6 30.78 -27.66 14.84
N LEU A 7 30.86 -28.27 13.64
CA LEU A 7 30.17 -27.78 12.45
C LEU A 7 28.68 -28.14 12.41
N ALA A 8 28.26 -29.18 13.13
CA ALA A 8 26.86 -29.61 13.18
C ALA A 8 25.97 -28.69 14.03
N ALA A 9 26.54 -27.97 15.00
CA ALA A 9 25.78 -27.09 15.88
C ALA A 9 25.43 -25.74 15.22
N ALA A 10 26.25 -25.26 14.28
CA ALA A 10 26.01 -23.99 13.59
C ALA A 10 24.90 -24.08 12.51
N ALA A 11 24.76 -25.24 11.86
CA ALA A 11 23.72 -25.46 10.85
C ALA A 11 22.31 -25.62 11.47
N ALA A 12 22.22 -26.10 12.70
CA ALA A 12 20.95 -26.30 13.39
C ALA A 12 20.30 -24.98 13.85
N LEU A 13 21.09 -23.93 14.13
CA LEU A 13 20.55 -22.61 14.48
C LEU A 13 20.11 -21.78 13.26
N ALA A 14 20.62 -22.08 12.06
CA ALA A 14 20.21 -21.38 10.84
C ALA A 14 18.86 -21.90 10.29
N ALA A 15 18.49 -23.14 10.60
CA ALA A 15 17.25 -23.76 10.11
C ALA A 15 16.00 -23.37 10.90
N THR A 16 16.12 -22.85 12.12
CA THR A 16 14.98 -22.43 12.95
C THR A 16 14.52 -20.98 12.70
N LEU A 17 15.26 -20.20 11.89
CA LEU A 17 14.94 -18.79 11.57
C LEU A 17 14.34 -18.59 10.16
N ALA A 18 14.18 -19.66 9.39
CA ALA A 18 13.97 -19.56 7.94
C ALA A 18 12.52 -19.59 7.41
N PRO A 19 11.42 -19.85 8.16
CA PRO A 19 10.09 -19.76 7.55
C PRO A 19 9.39 -18.40 7.74
N GLU A 20 9.83 -17.52 8.65
CA GLU A 20 9.11 -16.27 8.95
C GLU A 20 9.42 -15.10 8.01
N THR A 21 10.59 -15.09 7.36
CA THR A 21 10.97 -14.00 6.45
C THR A 21 10.28 -14.09 5.10
N ALA A 22 10.09 -15.32 4.58
CA ALA A 22 9.42 -15.55 3.31
C ALA A 22 7.93 -15.14 3.36
N THR A 23 7.26 -15.36 4.51
CA THR A 23 5.87 -14.96 4.72
C THR A 23 5.73 -13.45 4.93
N ALA A 24 6.65 -12.81 5.66
CA ALA A 24 6.65 -11.36 5.85
C ALA A 24 6.93 -10.59 4.54
N GLN A 25 7.83 -11.08 3.68
CA GLN A 25 8.10 -10.47 2.38
C GLN A 25 6.92 -10.65 1.40
N ALA A 26 6.31 -11.84 1.36
CA ALA A 26 5.14 -12.09 0.52
C ALA A 26 3.95 -11.21 0.92
N ALA A 27 3.65 -11.11 2.22
CA ALA A 27 2.63 -10.21 2.74
C ALA A 27 2.93 -8.74 2.42
N SER A 28 4.21 -8.32 2.53
CA SER A 28 4.61 -6.97 2.18
C SER A 28 4.43 -6.65 0.69
N GLU A 29 4.71 -7.58 -0.22
CA GLU A 29 4.52 -7.37 -1.66
C GLU A 29 3.05 -7.37 -2.07
N GLU A 30 2.24 -8.20 -1.42
CA GLU A 30 0.78 -8.19 -1.58
C GLU A 30 0.19 -6.84 -1.16
N VAL A 31 0.57 -6.32 0.01
CA VAL A 31 0.16 -4.99 0.49
C VAL A 31 0.57 -3.90 -0.51
N LYS A 32 1.81 -3.91 -1.00
CA LYS A 32 2.26 -2.92 -2.00
C LYS A 32 1.45 -3.02 -3.30
N ARG A 33 1.12 -4.24 -3.74
CA ARG A 33 0.29 -4.47 -4.93
C ARG A 33 -1.13 -3.93 -4.72
N ALA A 34 -1.74 -4.23 -3.58
CA ALA A 34 -3.05 -3.70 -3.22
C ALA A 34 -3.04 -2.17 -3.15
N CYS A 35 -2.04 -1.57 -2.49
CA CYS A 35 -1.89 -0.11 -2.46
C CYS A 35 -1.79 0.49 -3.86
N ARG A 36 -0.98 -0.09 -4.75
CA ARG A 36 -0.88 0.38 -6.16
C ARG A 36 -2.22 0.30 -6.88
N GLN A 37 -2.94 -0.81 -6.73
CA GLN A 37 -4.25 -0.98 -7.37
C GLN A 37 -5.27 0.04 -6.84
N THR A 38 -5.40 0.15 -5.52
CA THR A 38 -6.34 1.07 -4.88
C THR A 38 -6.04 2.52 -5.25
N THR A 39 -4.78 2.95 -5.18
CA THR A 39 -4.44 4.35 -5.45
C THR A 39 -4.55 4.68 -6.94
N SER A 40 -4.22 3.75 -7.83
CA SER A 40 -4.43 3.96 -9.27
C SER A 40 -5.92 4.07 -9.61
N GLN A 41 -6.76 3.22 -9.01
CA GLN A 41 -8.21 3.25 -9.20
C GLN A 41 -8.81 4.56 -8.68
N VAL A 42 -8.47 4.95 -7.45
CA VAL A 42 -8.96 6.21 -6.84
C VAL A 42 -8.49 7.42 -7.64
N ALA A 43 -7.23 7.47 -8.07
CA ALA A 43 -6.72 8.58 -8.87
C ALA A 43 -7.49 8.72 -10.20
N SER A 44 -7.82 7.60 -10.85
CA SER A 44 -8.62 7.58 -12.07
C SER A 44 -10.06 8.08 -11.83
N LEU A 45 -10.66 7.72 -10.69
CA LEU A 45 -11.99 8.21 -10.31
C LEU A 45 -11.99 9.72 -10.05
N ILE A 46 -10.96 10.22 -9.34
CA ILE A 46 -10.78 11.65 -9.06
C ILE A 46 -10.60 12.43 -10.36
N GLU A 47 -9.72 11.96 -11.25
CA GLU A 47 -9.52 12.60 -12.55
C GLU A 47 -10.81 12.60 -13.39
N GLY A 48 -11.53 11.48 -13.43
CA GLY A 48 -12.81 11.38 -14.11
C GLY A 48 -13.86 12.34 -13.53
N ALA A 49 -13.91 12.51 -12.21
CA ALA A 49 -14.79 13.46 -11.54
C ALA A 49 -14.40 14.92 -11.85
N LYS A 50 -13.10 15.25 -11.82
CA LYS A 50 -12.59 16.57 -12.22
C LYS A 50 -12.94 16.91 -13.67
N ARG A 51 -12.75 15.97 -14.61
CA ARG A 51 -13.11 16.16 -16.04
C ARG A 51 -14.62 16.40 -16.24
N ARG A 52 -15.47 15.85 -15.37
CA ARG A 52 -16.93 16.08 -15.37
C ARG A 52 -17.35 17.38 -14.67
N GLY A 53 -16.41 18.13 -14.08
CA GLY A 53 -16.71 19.38 -13.36
C GLY A 53 -17.34 19.17 -11.98
N VAL A 54 -17.11 18.01 -11.34
CA VAL A 54 -17.54 17.76 -9.95
C VAL A 54 -16.78 18.72 -9.03
N LYS A 55 -17.50 19.62 -8.35
CA LYS A 55 -16.93 20.62 -7.44
C LYS A 55 -16.53 20.04 -6.07
N ASP A 56 -17.29 19.07 -5.59
CA ASP A 56 -17.00 18.37 -4.34
C ASP A 56 -16.74 16.88 -4.62
N LEU A 57 -15.46 16.53 -4.68
CA LEU A 57 -15.02 15.16 -4.93
C LEU A 57 -15.40 14.20 -3.79
N GLU A 58 -15.70 14.69 -2.57
CA GLU A 58 -16.13 13.80 -1.47
C GLU A 58 -17.52 13.23 -1.69
N GLN A 59 -18.42 13.98 -2.33
CA GLN A 59 -19.77 13.53 -2.65
C GLN A 59 -19.90 12.91 -4.04
N GLY A 60 -18.97 13.21 -4.95
CA GLY A 60 -19.02 12.74 -6.34
C GLY A 60 -18.27 11.45 -6.65
N ILE A 61 -17.61 10.83 -5.66
CA ILE A 61 -16.77 9.64 -5.85
C ILE A 61 -17.20 8.53 -4.91
N GLN A 62 -17.48 7.36 -5.47
CA GLN A 62 -17.70 6.16 -4.68
C GLN A 62 -16.37 5.67 -4.11
N LYS A 63 -16.24 5.71 -2.77
CA LYS A 63 -15.06 5.24 -2.04
C LYS A 63 -15.04 3.69 -2.03
N PRO A 64 -13.85 3.07 -1.93
CA PRO A 64 -13.73 1.62 -1.71
C PRO A 64 -14.53 1.17 -0.49
N SER A 65 -14.99 -0.08 -0.45
CA SER A 65 -15.79 -0.61 0.66
C SER A 65 -14.95 -1.02 1.88
N ASP A 66 -13.66 -1.24 1.70
CA ASP A 66 -12.76 -1.62 2.78
C ASP A 66 -12.33 -0.39 3.59
N SER A 67 -12.17 -0.56 4.91
CA SER A 67 -11.91 0.54 5.85
C SER A 67 -10.56 1.22 5.62
N TRP A 68 -9.58 0.49 5.07
CA TRP A 68 -8.25 1.02 4.78
C TRP A 68 -8.23 1.78 3.45
N GLY A 69 -8.75 1.19 2.38
CA GLY A 69 -8.95 1.83 1.07
C GLY A 69 -9.83 3.08 1.16
N THR A 70 -10.84 3.09 2.04
CA THR A 70 -11.64 4.29 2.35
C THR A 70 -10.78 5.43 2.89
N GLN A 71 -9.85 5.14 3.81
CA GLN A 71 -8.94 6.15 4.39
C GLN A 71 -7.96 6.68 3.35
N VAL A 72 -7.39 5.79 2.53
CA VAL A 72 -6.51 6.18 1.41
C VAL A 72 -7.27 7.05 0.42
N ALA A 73 -8.49 6.66 0.04
CA ALA A 73 -9.32 7.42 -0.88
C ALA A 73 -9.67 8.80 -0.32
N THR A 74 -10.02 8.87 0.96
CA THR A 74 -10.34 10.15 1.63
C THR A 74 -9.13 11.07 1.66
N TYR A 75 -7.93 10.55 1.97
CA TYR A 75 -6.68 11.31 1.91
C TYR A 75 -6.42 11.87 0.51
N MET A 76 -6.54 11.03 -0.52
CA MET A 76 -6.34 11.45 -1.91
C MET A 76 -7.37 12.49 -2.36
N ILE A 77 -8.64 12.35 -1.98
CA ILE A 77 -9.68 13.32 -2.31
C ILE A 77 -9.39 14.68 -1.66
N GLN A 78 -8.99 14.70 -0.38
CA GLN A 78 -8.61 15.93 0.31
C GLN A 78 -7.39 16.59 -0.35
N ALA A 79 -6.38 15.80 -0.74
CA ALA A 79 -5.23 16.32 -1.47
C ALA A 79 -5.63 16.92 -2.83
N ALA A 80 -6.52 16.24 -3.57
CA ALA A 80 -7.00 16.69 -4.87
C ALA A 80 -7.89 17.95 -4.80
N ASN A 81 -8.68 18.11 -3.73
CA ASN A 81 -9.48 19.31 -3.46
C ASN A 81 -8.61 20.51 -3.04
N ARG A 82 -7.46 20.27 -2.40
CA ARG A 82 -6.52 21.34 -2.01
C ARG A 82 -5.61 21.77 -3.15
N SER A 83 -5.39 20.90 -4.15
CA SER A 83 -4.47 21.16 -5.24
C SER A 83 -5.03 20.63 -6.56
N ASP A 84 -5.57 21.54 -7.37
CA ASP A 84 -6.08 21.22 -8.70
C ASP A 84 -4.98 20.87 -9.70
N SER A 85 -3.74 21.28 -9.44
CA SER A 85 -2.56 21.02 -10.26
C SER A 85 -2.00 19.60 -10.15
N LEU A 86 -2.43 18.81 -9.15
CA LEU A 86 -1.93 17.44 -8.99
C LEU A 86 -2.40 16.59 -10.16
N THR A 87 -1.42 16.05 -10.89
CA THR A 87 -1.68 15.06 -11.94
C THR A 87 -2.17 13.75 -11.32
N GLN A 88 -2.81 12.91 -12.14
CA GLN A 88 -3.25 11.59 -11.74
C GLN A 88 -2.10 10.75 -11.15
N ALA A 89 -0.90 10.83 -11.76
CA ALA A 89 0.27 10.08 -11.32
C ALA A 89 0.82 10.56 -9.98
N GLU A 90 0.90 11.87 -9.76
CA GLU A 90 1.33 12.45 -8.48
C GLU A 90 0.35 12.10 -7.36
N LEU A 91 -0.95 12.14 -7.66
CA LEU A 91 -1.98 11.79 -6.70
C LEU A 91 -1.92 10.30 -6.32
N ALA A 92 -1.73 9.42 -7.32
CA ALA A 92 -1.56 7.99 -7.09
C ALA A 92 -0.28 7.69 -6.27
N SER A 93 0.81 8.42 -6.52
CA SER A 93 2.06 8.31 -5.75
C SER A 93 1.89 8.76 -4.30
N LEU A 94 1.23 9.89 -4.07
CA LEU A 94 0.89 10.39 -2.73
C LEU A 94 0.01 9.40 -1.96
N GLY A 95 -1.03 8.88 -2.62
CA GLY A 95 -1.89 7.86 -2.05
C GLY A 95 -1.14 6.56 -1.73
N TYR A 96 -0.20 6.16 -2.59
CA TYR A 96 0.60 4.95 -2.39
C TYR A 96 1.50 5.06 -1.18
N ALA A 97 2.21 6.19 -1.02
CA ALA A 97 3.05 6.45 0.15
C ALA A 97 2.21 6.37 1.44
N TYR A 98 1.07 7.08 1.48
CA TYR A 98 0.16 7.05 2.61
C TYR A 98 -0.38 5.65 2.91
N CYS A 99 -0.77 4.90 1.87
CA CYS A 99 -1.27 3.54 1.98
C CYS A 99 -0.25 2.61 2.63
N VAL A 100 0.99 2.59 2.13
CA VAL A 100 2.05 1.72 2.66
C VAL A 100 2.45 2.07 4.09
N GLU A 101 2.48 3.36 4.43
CA GLU A 101 2.81 3.84 5.78
C GLU A 101 1.74 3.48 6.81
N ARG A 102 0.47 3.59 6.43
CA ARG A 102 -0.69 3.34 7.32
C ARG A 102 -1.33 1.97 7.14
N ARG A 103 -0.61 1.02 6.54
CA ARG A 103 -1.10 -0.34 6.36
C ARG A 103 -1.51 -0.96 7.71
N PRO A 104 -2.58 -1.76 7.76
CA PRO A 104 -2.90 -2.56 8.93
C PRO A 104 -1.67 -3.41 9.30
N ARG A 105 -1.18 -3.25 10.52
CA ARG A 105 -0.25 -4.20 11.14
C ARG A 105 -1.17 -5.18 11.85
N GLY A 106 -1.39 -6.33 11.22
CA GLY A 106 -2.20 -7.41 11.81
C GLY A 106 -1.72 -7.78 13.20
#